data_AF-A0A377M385-F1
#
_entry.id   AF-A0A377M385-F1
#
_cell.length_a   1.000
_cell.length_b   1.000
_cell.length_c   1.000
_cell.angle_alpha   90.00
_cell.angle_beta   90.00
_cell.angle_gamma   90.00
#
_symmetry.space_group_name_H-M   'P 1'
#
loop_
_entity.id
_entity.type
_entity.pdbx_description
1 polymer ?
#
loop_
_entity_poly.entity_id
_entity_poly.type
_entity_poly.pdbx_seq_one_letter_code
_entity_poly.pdbx_strand_id
1 'polypeptide(L)'
;MELTTRTLPARKHIALVAHDHCKQMLLNWVRRHQSLLEKHALSATGTTGNLIHRETGLEVNAMLSGPMVAISRWAHRFLRGKLMF
;
A
#
# COMPACT_ATOMS: atom_id res chain seq x y z
N MET A 1 -19.92 -20.65 10.20
CA MET A 1 -19.03 -19.71 9.49
C MET A 1 -18.54 -20.43 8.25
N GLU A 2 -18.97 -20.00 7.06
CA GLU A 2 -18.53 -20.58 5.80
C GLU A 2 -17.19 -19.95 5.40
N LEU A 3 -16.18 -20.77 5.17
CA LEU A 3 -14.86 -20.33 4.75
C LEU A 3 -14.86 -20.24 3.22
N THR A 4 -14.57 -19.06 2.67
CA THR A 4 -14.43 -18.86 1.22
C THR A 4 -12.96 -18.81 0.84
N THR A 5 -12.53 -19.58 -0.16
CA THR A 5 -11.17 -19.50 -0.70
C THR A 5 -11.15 -18.57 -1.90
N ARG A 6 -10.14 -17.69 -1.98
CA ARG A 6 -10.02 -16.72 -3.07
C ARG A 6 -8.60 -16.74 -3.63
N THR A 7 -8.47 -16.94 -4.93
CA THR A 7 -7.18 -16.94 -5.63
C THR A 7 -6.71 -15.52 -5.86
N LEU A 8 -5.46 -15.25 -5.49
CA LEU A 8 -4.86 -13.92 -5.61
C LEU A 8 -4.08 -13.82 -6.93
N PRO A 9 -4.20 -12.71 -7.66
CA PRO A 9 -3.43 -12.51 -8.88
C PRO A 9 -1.93 -12.41 -8.57
N ALA A 10 -1.09 -12.80 -9.54
CA ALA A 10 0.37 -12.72 -9.43
C ALA A 10 0.87 -11.28 -9.21
N ARG A 11 0.18 -10.28 -9.79
CA ARG A 11 0.40 -8.86 -9.50
C ARG A 11 -0.52 -8.42 -8.36
N LYS A 12 0.09 -8.15 -7.20
CA LYS A 12 -0.66 -7.73 -6.01
C LYS A 12 -0.82 -6.21 -5.94
N HIS A 13 -1.89 -5.79 -5.27
CA HIS A 13 -2.09 -4.40 -4.86
C HIS A 13 -1.71 -4.27 -3.41
N ILE A 14 -0.51 -3.73 -3.15
CA ILE A 14 0.11 -3.65 -1.84
C ILE A 14 -0.15 -2.27 -1.25
N ALA A 15 -0.49 -2.27 0.03
CA ALA A 15 -1.09 -1.15 0.70
C ALA A 15 -0.19 -0.74 1.88
N LEU A 16 0.67 0.26 1.67
CA LEU A 16 1.72 0.67 2.61
C LEU A 16 1.21 1.76 3.55
N VAL A 17 1.17 1.45 4.84
CA VAL A 17 0.76 2.39 5.90
C VAL A 17 1.83 2.40 6.98
N ALA A 18 2.27 3.60 7.37
CA ALA A 18 3.21 3.80 8.46
C ALA A 18 2.85 5.04 9.26
N HIS A 19 2.99 4.94 10.58
CA HIS A 19 3.02 6.07 11.51
C HIS A 19 4.33 6.84 11.38
N ASP A 20 4.40 8.08 11.88
CA ASP A 20 5.54 8.97 11.67
C ASP A 20 6.88 8.40 12.11
N HIS A 21 6.95 7.74 13.26
CA HIS A 21 8.18 7.09 13.73
C HIS A 21 8.57 5.85 12.90
N CYS A 22 7.62 5.24 12.19
CA CYS A 22 7.85 4.03 11.39
C CYS A 22 8.20 4.33 9.92
N LYS A 23 8.11 5.59 9.46
CA LYS A 23 8.33 5.91 8.04
C LYS A 23 9.76 5.60 7.59
N GLN A 24 10.76 5.84 8.44
CA GLN A 24 12.16 5.52 8.13
C GLN A 24 12.38 4.00 7.99
N MET A 25 11.77 3.21 8.89
CA MET A 25 11.84 1.75 8.81
C MET A 25 11.14 1.23 7.55
N LEU A 26 9.97 1.78 7.22
CA LEU A 26 9.23 1.44 6.00
C LEU A 26 10.06 1.79 4.76
N LEU A 27 10.68 2.96 4.72
CA LEU A 27 11.59 3.37 3.65
C LEU A 27 12.73 2.37 3.43
N ASN A 28 13.42 1.98 4.51
CA ASN A 28 14.50 0.98 4.43
C ASN A 28 13.99 -0.40 3.98
N TRP A 29 12.77 -0.77 4.35
CA TRP A 29 12.15 -2.00 3.86
C TRP A 29 11.82 -1.91 2.36
N VAL A 30 11.25 -0.79 1.91
CA VAL A 30 10.92 -0.54 0.50
C VAL A 30 12.17 -0.53 -0.37
N ARG A 31 13.25 0.15 0.07
CA ARG A 31 14.53 0.14 -0.65
C ARG A 31 15.09 -1.27 -0.83
N ARG A 32 15.07 -2.09 0.23
CA ARG A 32 15.55 -3.47 0.17
C ARG A 32 14.72 -4.35 -0.77
N HIS A 33 13.43 -4.09 -0.89
CA HIS A 33 12.50 -4.89 -1.70
C HIS A 33 12.07 -4.18 -2.99
N GLN A 34 12.81 -3.16 -3.42
CA GLN A 34 12.41 -2.28 -4.51
C GLN A 34 12.08 -3.08 -5.78
N SER A 35 13.00 -3.95 -6.23
CA SER A 35 12.83 -4.77 -7.44
C SER A 35 11.64 -5.74 -7.40
N LEU A 36 11.15 -6.08 -6.21
CA LEU A 36 9.92 -6.89 -6.04
C LEU A 36 8.69 -6.00 -6.07
N LEU A 37 8.75 -4.85 -5.40
CA LEU A 37 7.65 -3.90 -5.28
C LEU A 37 7.32 -3.23 -6.62
N GLU A 38 8.31 -3.01 -7.50
CA GLU A 38 8.12 -2.48 -8.86
C GLU A 38 7.20 -3.35 -9.73
N LYS A 39 7.16 -4.66 -9.46
CA LYS A 39 6.29 -5.61 -10.18
C LYS A 39 4.84 -5.55 -9.70
N HIS A 40 4.57 -4.80 -8.64
CA HIS A 40 3.28 -4.74 -7.96
C HIS A 40 2.70 -3.33 -7.99
N ALA A 41 1.42 -3.20 -7.65
CA ALA A 41 0.76 -1.92 -7.59
C ALA A 41 0.78 -1.41 -6.15
N LEU A 42 1.54 -0.36 -5.88
CA LEU A 42 1.71 0.20 -4.53
C LEU A 42 0.68 1.31 -4.28
N SER A 43 0.09 1.32 -3.09
CA SER A 43 -0.80 2.38 -2.63
C SER A 43 -0.41 2.75 -1.21
N ALA A 44 -0.33 4.04 -0.90
CA ALA A 44 0.04 4.51 0.43
C ALA A 44 -0.78 5.74 0.85
N THR A 45 -0.79 6.03 2.15
CA THR A 45 -1.37 7.29 2.67
C THR A 45 -0.53 8.48 2.23
N GLY A 46 -1.18 9.63 1.97
CA GLY A 46 -0.60 10.77 1.26
C GLY A 46 0.83 11.18 1.67
N THR A 47 1.11 11.32 2.97
CA THR A 47 2.46 11.70 3.43
C THR A 47 3.49 10.59 3.27
N THR A 48 3.11 9.33 3.48
CA THR A 48 4.00 8.17 3.34
C THR A 48 4.29 7.84 1.88
N GLY A 49 3.27 7.92 1.00
CA GLY A 49 3.44 7.68 -0.43
C GLY A 49 4.35 8.70 -1.10
N ASN A 50 4.18 9.99 -0.79
CA ASN A 50 5.06 11.04 -1.29
C ASN A 50 6.51 10.86 -0.83
N LEU A 51 6.72 10.44 0.42
CA LEU A 51 8.05 10.20 0.96
C LEU A 51 8.75 9.05 0.23
N ILE A 52 8.06 7.92 0.05
CA ILE A 52 8.60 6.76 -0.66
C ILE A 52 8.91 7.10 -2.12
N HIS A 53 7.97 7.76 -2.82
CA HIS A 53 8.16 8.14 -4.21
C HIS A 53 9.40 9.04 -4.39
N ARG A 54 9.59 10.02 -3.49
CA ARG A 54 10.78 10.91 -3.52
C ARG A 54 12.08 10.18 -3.26
N GLU A 55 12.10 9.25 -2.31
CA GLU A 55 13.33 8.60 -1.82
C GLU A 55 13.76 7.36 -2.63
N THR A 56 12.81 6.70 -3.31
CA THR A 56 13.08 5.46 -4.05
C THR A 56 12.69 5.55 -5.52
N GLY A 57 11.99 6.59 -5.96
CA GLY A 57 11.51 6.75 -7.34
C GLY A 57 10.35 5.82 -7.72
N LEU A 58 9.79 5.07 -6.77
CA LEU A 58 8.72 4.10 -7.04
C LEU A 58 7.39 4.78 -7.31
N GLU A 59 6.64 4.29 -8.29
CA GLU A 59 5.26 4.72 -8.53
C GLU A 59 4.34 4.22 -7.41
N VAL A 60 4.10 5.08 -6.43
CA VAL A 60 3.20 4.82 -5.30
C VAL A 60 1.96 5.69 -5.44
N ASN A 61 0.79 5.06 -5.50
CA ASN A 61 -0.47 5.79 -5.54
C ASN A 61 -0.78 6.40 -4.16
N ALA A 62 -0.47 7.68 -3.99
CA ALA A 62 -0.71 8.44 -2.77
C ALA A 62 -2.20 8.80 -2.67
N MET A 63 -2.89 8.23 -1.68
CA MET A 63 -4.29 8.57 -1.42
C MET A 63 -4.42 9.76 -0.45
N LEU A 64 -5.41 10.61 -0.72
CA LEU A 64 -5.73 11.80 0.07
C LEU A 64 -5.87 11.46 1.56
N SER A 65 -5.10 12.18 2.38
CA SER A 65 -5.09 12.13 3.83
C SER A 65 -6.36 12.75 4.39
N GLY A 66 -7.43 11.95 4.48
CA GLY A 66 -8.60 12.23 5.30
C GLY A 66 -8.93 10.99 6.13
N PRO A 67 -8.96 11.06 7.48
CA PRO A 67 -9.09 9.88 8.34
C PRO A 67 -10.35 9.05 8.03
N MET A 68 -11.47 9.69 7.67
CA MET A 68 -12.70 8.96 7.31
C MET A 68 -12.73 8.46 5.86
N VAL A 69 -12.33 9.29 4.89
CA VAL A 69 -12.49 8.97 3.46
C VAL A 69 -11.45 7.94 3.00
N ALA A 70 -10.23 8.01 3.54
CA ALA A 70 -9.19 7.05 3.21
C ALA A 70 -9.56 5.65 3.71
N ILE A 71 -9.95 5.50 4.98
CA ILE A 71 -10.33 4.18 5.54
C ILE A 71 -11.51 3.58 4.78
N SER A 72 -12.55 4.38 4.48
CA SER A 72 -13.71 3.92 3.71
C SER A 72 -13.33 3.41 2.31
N ARG A 73 -12.44 4.12 1.61
CA ARG A 73 -11.97 3.72 0.27
C ARG A 73 -11.11 2.46 0.31
N TRP A 74 -10.30 2.26 1.35
CA TRP A 74 -9.51 1.05 1.56
C TRP A 74 -10.41 -0.14 1.90
N ALA A 75 -11.37 0.04 2.81
CA ALA A 75 -12.36 -0.97 3.16
C ALA A 75 -13.17 -1.42 1.95
N HIS A 76 -13.66 -0.50 1.12
CA HIS A 76 -14.38 -0.85 -0.11
C HIS A 76 -13.51 -1.66 -1.09
N ARG A 77 -12.21 -1.33 -1.21
CA ARG A 77 -11.28 -2.01 -2.11
C ARG A 77 -10.85 -3.38 -1.55
N PHE A 78 -10.76 -3.51 -0.24
CA PHE A 78 -10.56 -4.78 0.48
C PHE A 78 -11.77 -5.71 0.34
N LEU A 79 -12.99 -5.21 0.59
CA LEU A 79 -14.25 -5.96 0.41
C LEU A 79 -14.42 -6.47 -1.03
N ARG A 80 -13.95 -5.69 -2.02
CA ARG A 80 -13.93 -6.11 -3.42
C ARG A 80 -12.76 -7.03 -3.80
N GLY A 81 -11.85 -7.33 -2.87
CA GLY A 81 -10.64 -8.12 -3.07
C GLY A 81 -9.64 -7.49 -4.06
N LYS A 82 -9.67 -6.16 -4.17
CA LYS A 82 -8.77 -5.35 -5.01
C LYS A 82 -7.62 -4.74 -4.21
N LEU A 83 -7.55 -4.98 -2.90
CA LEU A 83 -6.50 -4.50 -2.02
C LEU A 83 -6.20 -5.58 -0.99
N MET A 84 -4.92 -5.88 -0.82
CA MET A 84 -4.46 -6.94 0.07
C MET A 84 -3.25 -6.40 0.83
N PHE A 85 -3.16 -6.74 2.11
CA PHE A 85 -2.03 -6.37 2.96
C PHE A 85 -0.85 -7.30 2.68
#